data_AF-A0A958JRA2-F1
#
_entry.id   AF-A0A958JRA2-F1
#
_cell.length_a   1.000
_cell.length_b   1.000
_cell.length_c   1.000
_cell.angle_alpha   90.00
_cell.angle_beta   90.00
_cell.angle_gamma   90.00
#
_symmetry.space_group_name_H-M   'P 1'
#
loop_
_entity.id
_entity.type
_entity.pdbx_description
1 polymer ?
#
loop_
_entity_poly.entity_id
_entity_poly.type
_entity_poly.pdbx_seq_one_letter_code
_entity_poly.pdbx_strand_id
1 'polypeptide(L)'
;MDIYRYFHPHHNPRLFSTPLRQQELSELEQASSELRKALERARLRTERAPAGRILPSHFDDLLKAVRFLESSLQTLCDAHEGDSTDVLEELVEERVSLRGWEAWTRIVMEQLASEDSFARDPVIAKSEGARPIVPLQLHVESESSTGMKDSMERDTEVRILGGAERGEATVPTPDKNLESPS
;
A
#
# COMPACT_ATOMS: atom_id res chain seq x y z
N MET A 1 -3.92 -8.54 8.01
CA MET A 1 -2.58 -9.14 7.88
C MET A 1 -1.59 -8.26 8.62
N ASP A 2 -0.94 -8.78 9.66
CA ASP A 2 0.06 -8.01 10.43
C ASP A 2 1.44 -8.13 9.76
N ILE A 3 1.63 -7.36 8.69
CA ILE A 3 2.89 -7.31 7.91
C ILE A 3 4.11 -7.03 8.79
N TYR A 4 3.99 -6.23 9.85
CA TYR A 4 5.13 -5.90 10.70
C TYR A 4 5.77 -7.14 11.34
N ARG A 5 4.94 -8.12 11.72
CA ARG A 5 5.44 -9.39 12.29
C ARG A 5 6.30 -10.20 11.31
N TYR A 6 6.09 -10.03 10.00
CA TYR A 6 6.72 -10.87 8.98
C TYR A 6 7.92 -10.24 8.31
N PHE A 7 7.98 -8.91 8.30
CA PHE A 7 9.01 -8.13 7.63
C PHE A 7 10.00 -7.45 8.61
N HIS A 8 9.92 -7.79 9.91
CA HIS A 8 10.80 -7.23 10.93
C HIS A 8 11.75 -8.28 11.54
N PRO A 9 13.09 -8.08 11.50
CA PRO A 9 14.07 -9.08 11.96
C PRO A 9 13.93 -9.52 13.43
N HIS A 10 13.40 -8.65 14.30
CA HIS A 10 13.09 -9.03 15.69
C HIS A 10 12.01 -10.12 15.82
N HIS A 11 11.09 -10.21 14.87
CA HIS A 11 10.03 -11.22 14.87
C HIS A 11 10.35 -12.40 13.97
N ASN A 12 11.18 -12.18 12.95
CA ASN A 12 11.64 -13.20 12.04
C ASN A 12 13.17 -13.09 11.86
N PRO A 13 13.97 -13.76 12.70
CA PRO A 13 15.43 -13.68 12.65
C PRO A 13 16.05 -14.10 11.31
N ARG A 14 15.33 -14.86 10.46
CA ARG A 14 15.85 -15.23 9.12
C ARG A 14 16.14 -14.00 8.26
N LEU A 15 15.40 -12.92 8.46
CA LEU A 15 15.51 -11.69 7.66
C LEU A 15 16.89 -11.00 7.79
N PHE A 16 17.73 -11.41 8.73
CA PHE A 16 19.11 -10.92 8.82
C PHE A 16 20.02 -11.50 7.72
N SER A 17 19.72 -12.69 7.22
CA SER A 17 20.59 -13.46 6.33
C SER A 17 19.92 -13.93 5.05
N THR A 18 18.60 -13.97 5.02
CA THR A 18 17.82 -14.44 3.86
C THR A 18 17.51 -13.27 2.94
N PRO A 19 17.76 -13.37 1.62
CA PRO A 19 17.32 -12.37 0.66
C PRO A 19 15.79 -12.27 0.64
N LEU A 20 15.28 -11.14 0.19
CA LEU A 20 13.85 -10.91 0.06
C LEU A 20 13.29 -11.79 -1.06
N ARG A 21 12.24 -12.56 -0.76
CA ARG A 21 11.57 -13.46 -1.72
C ARG A 21 10.61 -12.65 -2.63
N GLN A 22 10.30 -13.14 -3.83
CA GLN A 22 9.37 -12.47 -4.76
C GLN A 22 7.96 -12.33 -4.17
N GLN A 23 7.51 -13.38 -3.48
CA GLN A 23 6.22 -13.39 -2.83
C GLN A 23 6.14 -12.36 -1.69
N GLU A 24 7.24 -12.16 -0.97
CA GLU A 24 7.37 -11.14 0.07
C GLU A 24 7.36 -9.72 -0.52
N LEU A 25 8.02 -9.51 -1.66
CA LEU A 25 7.97 -8.26 -2.43
C LEU A 25 6.54 -7.92 -2.87
N SER A 26 5.84 -8.91 -3.43
CA SER A 26 4.45 -8.76 -3.91
C SER A 26 3.49 -8.38 -2.77
N GLU A 27 3.73 -8.92 -1.57
CA GLU A 27 2.93 -8.58 -0.38
C GLU A 27 3.20 -7.17 0.13
N LEU A 28 4.47 -6.71 0.09
CA LEU A 28 4.80 -5.32 0.41
C LEU A 28 4.17 -4.36 -0.60
N GLU A 29 4.18 -4.71 -1.88
CA GLU A 29 3.54 -3.94 -2.94
C GLU A 29 2.03 -3.82 -2.69
N GLN A 30 1.36 -4.95 -2.43
CA GLN A 30 -0.07 -4.97 -2.09
C GLN A 30 -0.38 -4.14 -0.84
N ALA A 31 0.45 -4.26 0.21
CA ALA A 31 0.29 -3.48 1.44
C ALA A 31 0.44 -1.98 1.19
N SER A 32 1.39 -1.58 0.34
CA SER A 32 1.58 -0.18 -0.06
C SER A 32 0.35 0.37 -0.81
N SER A 33 -0.23 -0.44 -1.69
CA SER A 33 -1.50 -0.14 -2.38
C SER A 33 -2.66 0.07 -1.44
N GLU A 34 -2.82 -0.79 -0.43
CA GLU A 34 -3.86 -0.64 0.58
C GLU A 34 -3.64 0.59 1.48
N LEU A 35 -2.38 0.89 1.83
CA LEU A 35 -2.03 2.11 2.55
C LEU A 35 -2.40 3.37 1.76
N ARG A 36 -2.09 3.42 0.45
CA ARG A 36 -2.47 4.54 -0.41
C ARG A 36 -3.97 4.75 -0.42
N LYS A 37 -4.75 3.68 -0.67
CA LYS A 37 -6.23 3.73 -0.64
C LYS A 37 -6.75 4.22 0.70
N ALA A 38 -6.15 3.79 1.81
CA ALA A 38 -6.52 4.23 3.15
C ALA A 38 -6.23 5.73 3.37
N LEU A 39 -5.08 6.22 2.91
CA LEU A 39 -4.71 7.65 2.97
C LEU A 39 -5.64 8.50 2.10
N GLU A 40 -5.98 8.06 0.89
CA GLU A 40 -6.94 8.76 0.01
C GLU A 40 -8.31 8.89 0.69
N ARG A 41 -8.82 7.81 1.29
CA ARG A 41 -10.07 7.85 2.08
C ARG A 41 -9.95 8.77 3.29
N ALA A 42 -8.81 8.78 3.98
CA ALA A 42 -8.57 9.67 5.11
C ALA A 42 -8.56 11.14 4.69
N ARG A 43 -7.94 11.48 3.54
CA ARG A 43 -7.97 12.81 2.95
C ARG A 43 -9.40 13.27 2.66
N LEU A 44 -10.19 12.43 1.97
CA LEU A 44 -11.59 12.73 1.65
C LEU A 44 -12.47 12.94 2.90
N ARG A 45 -12.23 12.18 3.97
CA ARG A 45 -12.93 12.41 5.25
C ARG A 45 -12.53 13.73 5.89
N THR A 46 -11.27 14.11 5.78
CA THR A 46 -10.73 15.37 6.32
C THR A 46 -11.28 16.57 5.56
N GLU A 47 -11.42 16.48 4.24
CA GLU A 47 -12.04 17.53 3.41
C GLU A 47 -13.50 17.81 3.79
N ARG A 48 -14.24 16.78 4.23
CA ARG A 48 -15.65 16.88 4.62
C ARG A 48 -15.85 17.24 6.09
N ALA A 49 -14.81 17.11 6.91
CA ALA A 49 -14.88 17.39 8.33
C ALA A 49 -14.87 18.91 8.59
N PRO A 50 -15.50 19.39 9.68
CA PRO A 50 -15.34 20.78 10.11
C PRO A 50 -13.86 21.09 10.37
N ALA A 51 -13.49 22.37 10.25
CA ALA A 51 -12.10 22.84 10.31
C ALA A 51 -11.33 22.21 11.50
N GLY A 52 -10.42 21.29 11.19
CA GLY A 52 -9.58 20.58 12.14
C GLY A 52 -8.12 20.98 12.02
N ARG A 53 -7.28 20.46 12.92
CA ARG A 53 -5.82 20.71 12.90
C ARG A 53 -5.10 20.06 11.72
N ILE A 54 -5.66 18.97 11.18
CA ILE A 54 -5.11 18.26 10.04
C ILE A 54 -5.81 18.78 8.79
N LEU A 55 -5.05 19.42 7.90
CA LEU A 55 -5.54 19.91 6.63
C LEU A 55 -5.44 18.79 5.57
N PRO A 56 -6.35 18.76 4.57
CA PRO A 56 -6.25 17.83 3.45
C PRO A 56 -4.90 17.87 2.73
N SER A 57 -4.27 19.03 2.65
CA SER A 57 -2.95 19.22 2.02
C SER A 57 -1.82 18.45 2.73
N HIS A 58 -1.97 18.13 4.02
CA HIS A 58 -0.97 17.31 4.74
C HIS A 58 -0.89 15.88 4.19
N PHE A 59 -1.90 15.42 3.44
CA PHE A 59 -1.89 14.09 2.84
C PHE A 59 -1.16 14.06 1.48
N ASP A 60 -0.92 15.20 0.83
CA ASP A 60 -0.38 15.22 -0.53
C ASP A 60 1.05 14.66 -0.58
N ASP A 61 1.90 15.07 0.38
CA ASP A 61 3.27 14.56 0.49
C ASP A 61 3.29 13.08 0.87
N LEU A 62 2.38 12.64 1.76
CA LEU A 62 2.25 11.22 2.13
C LEU A 62 1.83 10.37 0.93
N LEU A 63 0.82 10.82 0.17
CA LEU A 63 0.35 10.13 -1.03
C LEU A 63 1.44 10.08 -2.11
N LYS A 64 2.21 11.16 -2.28
CA LYS A 64 3.36 11.19 -3.18
C LYS A 64 4.42 10.17 -2.76
N ALA A 65 4.75 10.11 -1.47
CA ALA A 65 5.73 9.15 -0.94
C ALA A 65 5.26 7.70 -1.12
N VAL A 66 3.99 7.40 -0.87
CA VAL A 66 3.46 6.04 -1.03
C VAL A 66 3.42 5.62 -2.51
N ARG A 67 3.08 6.52 -3.45
CA ARG A 67 3.16 6.21 -4.89
C ARG A 67 4.58 5.91 -5.36
N PHE A 68 5.56 6.64 -4.82
CA PHE A 68 6.97 6.37 -5.08
C PHE A 68 7.37 4.99 -4.53
N LEU A 69 6.92 4.65 -3.32
CA LEU A 69 7.14 3.33 -2.73
C LEU A 69 6.52 2.21 -3.59
N GLU A 70 5.26 2.34 -4.00
CA GLU A 70 4.56 1.40 -4.90
C GLU A 70 5.38 1.17 -6.19
N SER A 71 5.78 2.26 -6.85
CA SER A 71 6.55 2.19 -8.11
C SER A 71 7.92 1.52 -7.91
N SER A 72 8.55 1.78 -6.76
CA SER A 72 9.84 1.18 -6.42
C SER A 72 9.70 -0.31 -6.14
N LEU A 73 8.66 -0.73 -5.41
CA LEU A 73 8.36 -2.13 -5.14
C LEU A 73 8.04 -2.89 -6.44
N GLN A 74 7.22 -2.32 -7.31
CA GLN A 74 6.96 -2.89 -8.64
C GLN A 74 8.26 -3.11 -9.43
N THR A 75 9.17 -2.13 -9.43
CA THR A 75 10.46 -2.26 -10.12
C THR A 75 11.29 -3.43 -9.56
N LEU A 76 11.23 -3.68 -8.24
CA LEU A 76 11.88 -4.82 -7.61
C LEU A 76 11.20 -6.13 -7.97
N CYS A 77 9.86 -6.18 -7.97
CA CYS A 77 9.08 -7.33 -8.42
C CYS A 77 9.43 -7.71 -9.87
N ASP A 78 9.53 -6.72 -10.75
CA ASP A 78 9.84 -6.93 -12.18
C ASP A 78 11.28 -7.41 -12.40
N ALA A 79 12.21 -7.03 -11.51
CA ALA A 79 13.61 -7.40 -11.59
C ALA A 79 13.93 -8.75 -10.94
N HIS A 80 13.01 -9.33 -10.16
CA HIS A 80 13.24 -10.60 -9.48
C HIS A 80 13.09 -11.78 -10.45
N GLU A 81 13.95 -12.78 -10.30
CA GLU A 81 13.96 -13.98 -11.17
C GLU A 81 12.82 -14.99 -10.85
N GLY A 82 11.89 -14.62 -9.97
CA GLY A 82 10.94 -15.54 -9.32
C GLY A 82 11.54 -16.31 -8.14
N ASP A 83 10.66 -16.94 -7.34
CA ASP A 83 11.04 -17.83 -6.24
C ASP A 83 11.13 -19.28 -6.76
N SER A 84 12.08 -20.07 -6.26
CA SER A 84 12.13 -21.50 -6.55
C SER A 84 11.05 -22.26 -5.78
N THR A 85 10.71 -23.46 -6.23
CA THR A 85 9.78 -24.37 -5.55
C THR A 85 10.18 -24.59 -4.09
N ASP A 86 11.47 -24.86 -3.82
CA ASP A 86 11.99 -25.04 -2.45
C ASP A 86 11.75 -23.80 -1.57
N VAL A 87 11.95 -22.60 -2.12
CA VAL A 87 11.75 -21.33 -1.39
C VAL A 87 10.27 -21.10 -1.07
N LEU A 88 9.38 -21.49 -1.98
CA LEU A 88 7.93 -21.41 -1.77
C LEU A 88 7.45 -22.43 -0.72
N GLU A 89 8.01 -23.63 -0.71
CA GLU A 89 7.74 -24.64 0.32
C GLU A 89 8.18 -24.15 1.71
N GLU A 90 9.39 -23.62 1.85
CA GLU A 90 9.86 -23.00 3.09
C GLU A 90 8.91 -21.88 3.56
N LEU A 91 8.47 -21.02 2.63
CA LEU A 91 7.55 -19.93 2.94
C LEU A 91 6.18 -20.43 3.41
N VAL A 92 5.69 -21.53 2.83
CA VAL A 92 4.46 -22.22 3.25
C VAL A 92 4.61 -22.78 4.66
N GLU A 93 5.71 -23.48 4.95
CA GLU A 93 5.99 -24.05 6.27
C GLU A 93 6.07 -22.98 7.37
N GLU A 94 6.70 -21.85 7.07
CA GLU A 94 6.77 -20.72 8.00
C GLU A 94 5.38 -20.15 8.33
N ARG A 95 4.46 -20.17 7.36
CA ARG A 95 3.20 -19.44 7.43
C ARG A 95 1.98 -20.27 7.77
N VAL A 96 2.04 -21.58 7.59
CA VAL A 96 0.89 -22.49 7.82
C VAL A 96 0.35 -22.43 9.25
N SER A 97 1.21 -22.12 10.23
CA SER A 97 0.81 -22.03 11.64
C SER A 97 0.22 -20.67 12.04
N LEU A 98 0.20 -19.70 11.12
CA LEU A 98 -0.20 -18.33 11.40
C LEU A 98 -1.68 -18.13 11.11
N ARG A 99 -2.38 -17.52 12.06
CA ARG A 99 -3.79 -17.17 11.88
C ARG A 99 -3.98 -16.13 10.77
N GLY A 100 -4.93 -16.38 9.87
CA GLY A 100 -5.29 -15.48 8.77
C GLY A 100 -4.51 -15.72 7.48
N TRP A 101 -3.64 -16.74 7.45
CA TRP A 101 -2.86 -17.13 6.28
C TRP A 101 -3.34 -18.43 5.63
N GLU A 102 -4.35 -19.09 6.21
CA GLU A 102 -4.80 -20.41 5.80
C GLU A 102 -5.24 -20.43 4.33
N ALA A 103 -5.94 -19.37 3.89
CA ALA A 103 -6.38 -19.23 2.50
C ALA A 103 -5.20 -19.04 1.54
N TRP A 104 -4.22 -18.22 1.92
CA TRP A 104 -3.03 -17.95 1.12
C TRP A 104 -2.16 -19.21 1.01
N THR A 105 -1.87 -19.86 2.13
CA THR A 105 -1.05 -21.08 2.17
C THR A 105 -1.68 -22.16 1.32
N ARG A 106 -3.01 -22.32 1.37
CA ARG A 106 -3.73 -23.25 0.51
C ARG A 106 -3.53 -22.97 -0.98
N ILE A 107 -3.65 -21.70 -1.41
CA ILE A 107 -3.47 -21.32 -2.83
C ILE A 107 -2.05 -21.66 -3.30
N VAL A 108 -1.04 -21.33 -2.50
CA VAL A 108 0.37 -21.62 -2.86
C VAL A 108 0.61 -23.13 -2.90
N MET A 109 0.07 -23.90 -1.95
CA MET A 109 0.18 -25.37 -1.99
C MET A 109 -0.51 -25.97 -3.22
N GLU A 110 -1.66 -25.44 -3.65
CA GLU A 110 -2.35 -25.86 -4.89
C GLU A 110 -1.50 -25.55 -6.15
N GLN A 111 -0.81 -24.41 -6.16
CA GLN A 111 0.12 -24.05 -7.24
C GLN A 111 1.33 -24.98 -7.29
N LEU A 112 1.97 -25.23 -6.14
CA LEU A 112 3.10 -26.17 -6.04
C LEU A 112 2.71 -27.58 -6.49
N ALA A 113 1.56 -28.08 -6.06
CA ALA A 113 1.05 -29.38 -6.49
C ALA A 113 0.78 -29.45 -8.01
N SER A 114 0.41 -28.33 -8.62
CA SER A 114 0.16 -28.23 -10.06
C SER A 114 1.45 -28.30 -10.85
N GLU A 115 2.51 -27.59 -10.43
CA GLU A 115 3.82 -27.61 -11.10
C GLU A 115 4.44 -29.01 -11.08
N ASP A 116 4.33 -29.71 -9.95
CA ASP A 116 4.78 -31.10 -9.79
C ASP A 116 4.11 -32.07 -10.77
N SER A 117 2.83 -31.85 -11.07
CA SER A 117 2.09 -32.67 -12.02
C SER A 117 2.61 -32.52 -13.46
N PHE A 118 3.02 -31.30 -13.86
CA PHE A 118 3.60 -31.05 -15.18
C PHE A 118 5.02 -31.62 -15.31
N ALA A 119 5.78 -31.68 -14.21
CA ALA A 119 7.13 -32.25 -14.21
C ALA A 119 7.13 -33.79 -14.31
N ARG A 120 6.07 -34.45 -13.85
CA ARG A 120 5.98 -35.93 -13.77
C ARG A 120 5.32 -36.61 -14.95
N ASP A 121 4.66 -35.87 -15.83
CA ASP A 121 4.25 -36.39 -17.13
C ASP A 121 5.36 -36.10 -18.16
N PRO A 122 6.29 -37.05 -18.42
CA PRO A 122 7.14 -36.96 -19.60
C PRO A 122 6.22 -37.12 -20.81
N VAL A 123 5.66 -35.99 -21.26
CA VAL A 123 4.94 -35.92 -22.53
C VAL A 123 5.91 -36.41 -23.59
N ILE A 124 5.56 -37.57 -24.11
CA ILE A 124 6.15 -38.26 -25.24
C ILE A 124 6.53 -37.21 -26.28
N ALA A 125 7.83 -36.96 -26.42
CA ALA A 125 8.38 -36.10 -27.44
C ALA A 125 7.89 -36.59 -28.81
N LYS A 126 7.04 -35.78 -29.46
CA LYS A 126 6.87 -35.62 -30.92
C LYS A 126 5.63 -34.77 -31.21
N SER A 127 5.79 -33.46 -31.32
CA SER A 127 5.39 -32.73 -32.53
C SER A 127 5.83 -31.27 -32.44
N GLU A 128 6.38 -30.80 -33.55
CA GLU A 128 6.94 -29.47 -33.75
C GLU A 128 5.85 -28.39 -33.66
N GLY A 129 6.06 -27.37 -32.82
CA GLY A 129 5.19 -26.19 -32.81
C GLY A 129 5.13 -25.47 -31.46
N ALA A 130 6.25 -24.94 -30.98
CA ALA A 130 6.32 -24.18 -29.73
C ALA A 130 5.44 -22.92 -29.79
N ARG A 131 4.58 -22.72 -28.77
CA ARG A 131 3.96 -21.43 -28.45
C ARG A 131 4.43 -20.97 -27.07
N PRO A 132 4.67 -19.66 -26.87
CA PRO A 132 5.16 -19.13 -25.60
C PRO A 132 4.07 -19.17 -24.51
N ILE A 133 4.51 -19.50 -23.29
CA ILE A 133 3.71 -19.45 -22.06
C ILE A 133 3.48 -17.98 -21.70
N VAL A 134 2.22 -17.61 -21.48
CA VAL A 134 1.80 -16.25 -21.10
C VAL A 134 1.64 -16.21 -19.57
N PRO A 135 2.23 -15.23 -18.85
CA PRO A 135 2.07 -15.12 -17.41
C PRO A 135 0.60 -14.80 -17.03
N LEU A 136 0.08 -15.47 -16.00
CA LEU A 136 -1.26 -15.19 -15.46
C LEU A 136 -1.24 -13.83 -14.73
N GLN A 137 -1.81 -12.81 -15.36
CA GLN A 137 -2.21 -11.61 -14.63
C GLN A 137 -3.37 -11.97 -13.69
N LEU A 138 -3.12 -11.88 -12.38
CA LEU A 138 -4.17 -11.87 -11.35
C LEU A 138 -5.11 -10.69 -11.65
N HIS A 139 -6.25 -10.98 -12.27
CA HIS A 139 -7.33 -10.03 -12.47
C HIS A 139 -7.91 -9.68 -11.10
N VAL A 140 -7.38 -8.61 -10.49
CA VAL A 140 -8.05 -7.95 -9.37
C VAL A 140 -9.21 -7.17 -9.99
N GLU A 141 -10.42 -7.67 -9.83
CA GLU A 141 -11.64 -6.97 -10.25
C GLU A 141 -11.71 -5.62 -9.55
N SER A 142 -11.28 -4.57 -10.26
CA SER A 142 -11.52 -3.19 -9.86
C SER A 142 -12.99 -2.89 -10.12
N GLU A 143 -13.81 -2.92 -9.07
CA GLU A 143 -15.17 -2.41 -9.13
C GLU A 143 -15.12 -0.93 -9.55
N SER A 144 -15.45 -0.66 -10.81
CA SER A 144 -15.53 0.68 -11.37
C SER A 144 -16.73 1.40 -10.77
N SER A 145 -16.48 2.13 -9.69
CA SER A 145 -17.45 3.03 -9.09
C SER A 145 -17.38 4.39 -9.78
N THR A 146 -18.49 4.77 -10.43
CA THR A 146 -18.95 6.15 -10.69
C THR A 146 -18.29 6.86 -11.91
N GLY A 147 -19.03 7.56 -12.79
CA GLY A 147 -20.45 7.87 -12.78
C GLY A 147 -20.85 8.94 -13.79
N MET A 148 -22.12 9.31 -13.61
CA MET A 148 -22.92 10.32 -14.30
C MET A 148 -22.14 11.61 -14.60
N LYS A 149 -22.13 11.98 -15.87
CA LYS A 149 -22.00 13.36 -16.33
C LYS A 149 -23.37 13.81 -16.83
N ASP A 150 -23.94 14.81 -16.20
CA ASP A 150 -24.59 15.93 -16.89
C ASP A 150 -24.88 17.05 -15.89
N SER A 151 -24.15 18.16 -16.01
CA SER A 151 -24.64 19.46 -16.53
C SER A 151 -25.05 20.37 -15.36
N MET A 152 -24.17 21.22 -14.82
CA MET A 152 -23.53 22.43 -15.38
C MET A 152 -24.51 23.59 -15.55
N GLU A 153 -24.04 24.76 -15.10
CA GLU A 153 -24.62 26.11 -15.14
C GLU A 153 -25.56 26.51 -13.99
N ARG A 154 -24.98 27.18 -12.98
CA ARG A 154 -25.44 28.52 -12.58
C ARG A 154 -24.27 29.39 -12.18
N ASP A 155 -24.19 30.51 -12.87
CA ASP A 155 -23.36 31.68 -12.58
C ASP A 155 -23.47 32.09 -11.12
N THR A 156 -22.34 32.42 -10.51
CA THR A 156 -22.32 33.24 -9.30
C THR A 156 -21.29 34.34 -9.49
N GLU A 157 -21.78 35.50 -9.90
CA GLU A 157 -21.08 36.78 -9.78
C GLU A 157 -20.67 36.99 -8.32
N VAL A 158 -19.37 36.93 -8.02
CA VAL A 158 -18.83 37.42 -6.75
C VAL A 158 -18.30 38.83 -6.96
N ARG A 159 -19.13 39.79 -6.58
CA ARG A 159 -18.79 41.20 -6.38
C ARG A 159 -17.72 41.31 -5.30
N ILE A 160 -16.50 41.69 -5.67
CA ILE A 160 -15.47 42.11 -4.71
C ILE A 160 -15.68 43.61 -4.44
N LEU A 161 -16.28 43.92 -3.29
CA LEU A 161 -16.23 45.24 -2.67
C LEU A 161 -15.32 45.15 -1.44
N GLY A 162 -14.43 46.13 -1.32
CA GLY A 162 -13.36 46.17 -0.33
C GLY A 162 -13.78 46.64 1.07
N GLY A 163 -12.74 46.75 1.91
CA GLY A 163 -12.74 47.21 3.30
C GLY A 163 -11.69 46.40 4.05
N ALA A 164 -10.49 46.93 4.35
CA ALA A 164 -10.20 47.70 5.56
C ALA A 164 -10.90 47.06 6.78
N GLU A 165 -10.20 46.53 7.77
CA GLU A 165 -9.41 47.30 8.74
C GLU A 165 -8.28 46.48 9.38
N ARG A 166 -7.18 47.18 9.69
CA ARG A 166 -6.08 46.68 10.54
C ARG A 166 -6.54 46.73 12.00
N GLY A 167 -6.60 45.58 12.65
CA GLY A 167 -6.63 45.49 14.12
C GLY A 167 -5.21 45.31 14.65
N GLU A 168 -4.65 46.36 15.25
CA GLU A 168 -3.44 46.27 16.09
C GLU A 168 -3.78 45.47 17.35
N ALA A 169 -3.11 44.33 17.55
CA ALA A 169 -3.20 43.56 18.78
C ALA A 169 -2.18 44.12 19.79
N THR A 170 -2.70 44.80 20.80
CA THR A 170 -1.95 45.27 21.97
C THR A 170 -1.43 44.06 22.76
N VAL A 171 -0.11 43.91 22.83
CA VAL A 171 0.57 42.88 23.63
C VAL A 171 0.57 43.32 25.10
N PRO A 172 0.01 42.54 26.04
CA PRO A 172 0.13 42.85 27.46
C PRO A 172 1.53 42.49 27.98
N THR A 173 2.22 43.49 28.53
CA THR A 173 3.45 43.36 29.30
C THR A 173 3.23 42.54 30.58
N PRO A 174 4.10 41.58 30.93
CA PRO A 174 4.02 40.88 32.20
C PRO A 174 4.58 41.74 33.34
N ASP A 175 3.74 41.97 34.36
CA ASP A 175 4.10 42.56 35.65
C ASP A 175 5.14 41.68 36.36
N LYS A 176 6.33 42.25 36.58
CA LYS A 176 7.32 41.72 37.51
C LYS A 176 7.01 42.22 38.91
N ASN A 177 6.23 41.47 39.69
CA ASN A 177 6.22 41.64 41.14
C ASN A 177 7.13 40.60 41.79
N LEU A 178 8.29 41.12 42.17
CA LEU A 178 9.16 40.63 43.23
C LEU A 178 8.37 40.57 44.53
N GLU A 179 8.42 39.44 45.24
CA GLU A 179 8.45 39.43 46.69
C GLU A 179 8.86 38.03 47.16
N SER A 180 10.05 37.95 47.75
CA SER A 180 10.46 36.85 48.62
C SER A 180 10.25 37.32 50.06
N PRO A 181 9.80 36.44 50.96
CA PRO A 181 10.21 36.57 52.34
C PRO A 181 10.85 35.29 52.88
N SER A 182 12.01 35.57 53.51
CA SER A 182 12.72 34.93 54.62
C SER A 182 12.05 33.80 55.40
#